data_AF-A0A1V6FF92-F1
#
_entry.id   AF-A0A1V6FF92-F1
#
_cell.length_a   1.000
_cell.length_b   1.000
_cell.length_c   1.000
_cell.angle_alpha   90.00
_cell.angle_beta   90.00
_cell.angle_gamma   90.00
#
_symmetry.space_group_name_H-M   'P 1'
#
loop_
_entity.id
_entity.type
_entity.pdbx_description
1 polymer ?
#
loop_
_entity_poly.entity_id
_entity_poly.type
_entity_poly.pdbx_seq_one_letter_code
_entity_poly.pdbx_strand_id
1 'polypeptide(L)'
;MKKMLGLMLTVSIGLSMATALGDEAKKKSEAALSSMKTVLTVTSLRKQAIENSAVAVKTFFQARAEMRWQRIASEYSEEQLNDFFQGTVYLGTADVSYAALYNPWWDAILLLNLVGLPDVPKVENFCFVSGGKFRGDAQGPPSVLEGTVPQANPYAVDLWSLASRTVKHYQERFTGNERAEFVRLQPNDPADTERIQVRSAVRLRLLLKFIQNKTMQREARRIAKYLTAGNEAKMRKYFKGGGGADFVGTFAKVPGELRENFIPYCYFPGKEGTLFVFFNADMPRIFVTVTYPRKGFDRIMEWYDLQAADKFLQVWNSAKKEEK
;
A
#
# COMPACT_ATOMS: atom_id res chain seq x y z
N MET A 1 -53.82 -40.86 12.56
CA MET A 1 -53.22 -40.15 11.39
C MET A 1 -52.71 -38.73 11.68
N LYS A 2 -53.41 -37.86 12.41
CA LYS A 2 -52.95 -36.46 12.63
C LYS A 2 -51.63 -36.29 13.39
N LYS A 3 -51.25 -37.19 14.32
CA LYS A 3 -49.98 -37.11 15.06
C LYS A 3 -48.73 -37.48 14.25
N MET A 4 -48.89 -38.20 13.13
CA MET A 4 -47.76 -38.66 12.30
C MET A 4 -47.32 -37.60 11.28
N LEU A 5 -48.25 -36.76 10.80
CA LEU A 5 -47.94 -35.61 9.94
C LEU A 5 -47.16 -34.51 10.68
N GLY A 6 -47.47 -34.27 11.96
CA GLY A 6 -46.78 -33.26 12.76
C GLY A 6 -45.31 -33.59 12.99
N LEU A 7 -44.98 -34.87 13.24
CA LEU A 7 -43.61 -35.32 13.47
C LEU A 7 -42.74 -35.23 12.21
N MET A 8 -43.29 -35.59 11.04
CA MET A 8 -42.59 -35.47 9.75
C MET A 8 -42.29 -34.02 9.38
N LEU A 9 -43.18 -33.07 9.69
CA LEU A 9 -42.94 -31.66 9.40
C LEU A 9 -41.79 -31.07 10.24
N THR A 10 -41.73 -31.40 11.53
CA THR A 10 -40.62 -30.96 12.42
C THR A 10 -39.27 -31.57 12.06
N VAL A 11 -39.23 -32.83 11.61
CA VAL A 11 -37.97 -33.49 11.19
C VAL A 11 -37.48 -32.91 9.87
N SER A 12 -38.36 -32.63 8.90
CA SER A 12 -37.96 -31.97 7.64
C SER A 12 -37.46 -30.53 7.85
N ILE A 13 -38.05 -29.76 8.78
CA ILE A 13 -37.57 -28.40 9.09
C ILE A 13 -36.20 -28.46 9.80
N GLY A 14 -36.02 -29.37 10.76
CA GLY A 14 -34.73 -29.56 11.45
C GLY A 14 -33.60 -30.03 10.53
N LEU A 15 -33.89 -30.93 9.58
CA LEU A 15 -32.92 -31.38 8.58
C LEU A 15 -32.55 -30.25 7.60
N SER A 16 -33.54 -29.44 7.16
CA SER A 16 -33.34 -28.32 6.25
C SER A 16 -32.55 -27.15 6.87
N MET A 17 -32.72 -26.91 8.18
CA MET A 17 -31.93 -25.92 8.92
C MET A 17 -30.51 -26.41 9.18
N ALA A 18 -30.31 -27.70 9.48
CA ALA A 18 -28.98 -28.27 9.67
C ALA A 18 -28.16 -28.29 8.37
N THR A 19 -28.79 -28.59 7.22
CA THR A 19 -28.14 -28.46 5.90
C THR A 19 -27.89 -27.00 5.51
N ALA A 20 -28.82 -26.07 5.76
CA ALA A 20 -28.60 -24.66 5.50
C ALA A 20 -27.45 -24.06 6.34
N LEU A 21 -27.35 -24.43 7.62
CA LEU A 21 -26.23 -24.04 8.49
C LEU A 21 -24.91 -24.69 8.07
N GLY A 22 -24.93 -25.95 7.62
CA GLY A 22 -23.77 -26.64 7.05
C GLY A 22 -23.28 -26.01 5.75
N ASP A 23 -24.20 -25.61 4.86
CA ASP A 23 -23.90 -24.95 3.59
C ASP A 23 -23.39 -23.52 3.80
N GLU A 24 -23.92 -22.79 4.77
CA GLU A 24 -23.39 -21.47 5.15
C GLU A 24 -21.98 -21.55 5.76
N ALA A 25 -21.74 -22.52 6.65
CA ALA A 25 -20.42 -22.73 7.23
C ALA A 25 -19.39 -23.13 6.17
N LYS A 26 -19.78 -23.99 5.22
CA LYS A 26 -18.95 -24.40 4.09
C LYS A 26 -18.63 -23.22 3.16
N LYS A 27 -19.64 -22.41 2.79
CA LYS A 27 -19.45 -21.20 1.98
C LYS A 27 -18.52 -20.18 2.64
N LYS A 28 -18.67 -19.94 3.95
CA LYS A 28 -17.77 -19.05 4.71
C LYS A 28 -16.33 -19.58 4.74
N SER A 29 -16.15 -20.89 4.91
CA SER A 29 -14.82 -21.51 4.89
C SER A 29 -14.15 -21.45 3.51
N GLU A 30 -14.92 -21.68 2.43
CA GLU A 30 -14.43 -21.60 1.06
C GLU A 30 -14.07 -20.15 0.67
N ALA A 31 -14.89 -19.18 1.07
CA ALA A 31 -14.60 -17.75 0.90
C ALA A 31 -13.33 -17.33 1.66
N ALA A 32 -13.18 -17.72 2.92
CA ALA A 32 -11.98 -17.43 3.71
C ALA A 32 -10.70 -18.06 3.10
N LEU A 33 -10.79 -19.29 2.58
CA LEU A 33 -9.67 -19.95 1.90
C LEU A 33 -9.32 -19.25 0.58
N SER A 34 -10.32 -18.84 -0.19
CA SER A 34 -10.14 -18.08 -1.43
C SER A 34 -9.48 -16.72 -1.18
N SER A 35 -9.97 -15.98 -0.17
CA SER A 35 -9.37 -14.73 0.33
C SER A 35 -7.88 -14.90 0.64
N MET A 36 -7.55 -15.92 1.43
CA MET A 36 -6.17 -16.17 1.85
C MET A 36 -5.27 -16.45 0.63
N LYS A 37 -5.75 -17.23 -0.34
CA LYS A 37 -5.02 -17.52 -1.58
C LYS A 37 -4.80 -16.26 -2.43
N THR A 38 -5.79 -15.39 -2.52
CA THR A 38 -5.66 -14.09 -3.19
C THR A 38 -4.59 -13.22 -2.53
N VAL A 39 -4.63 -13.07 -1.21
CA VAL A 39 -3.63 -12.30 -0.45
C VAL A 39 -2.23 -12.87 -0.66
N LEU A 40 -2.07 -14.20 -0.55
CA LEU A 40 -0.79 -14.88 -0.77
C LEU A 40 -0.26 -14.69 -2.19
N THR A 41 -1.13 -14.84 -3.19
CA THR A 41 -0.78 -14.65 -4.61
C THR A 41 -0.30 -13.24 -4.87
N VAL A 42 -1.05 -12.23 -4.45
CA VAL A 42 -0.71 -10.82 -4.71
C VAL A 42 0.53 -10.40 -3.91
N THR A 43 0.69 -10.91 -2.69
CA THR A 43 1.91 -10.70 -1.90
C THR A 43 3.12 -11.35 -2.56
N SER A 44 2.97 -12.55 -3.12
CA SER A 44 4.06 -13.27 -3.80
C SER A 44 4.43 -12.61 -5.12
N LEU A 45 3.43 -12.16 -5.90
CA LEU A 45 3.61 -11.31 -7.06
C LEU A 45 4.44 -10.07 -6.69
N ARG A 46 4.03 -9.32 -5.66
CA ARG A 46 4.76 -8.13 -5.20
C ARG A 46 6.20 -8.48 -4.84
N LYS A 47 6.42 -9.50 -4.00
CA LYS A 47 7.76 -9.88 -3.52
C LYS A 47 8.68 -10.29 -4.67
N GLN A 48 8.19 -11.06 -5.63
CA GLN A 48 8.99 -11.46 -6.79
C GLN A 48 9.24 -10.29 -7.74
N ALA A 49 8.26 -9.40 -7.90
CA ALA A 49 8.35 -8.25 -8.79
C ALA A 49 9.27 -7.13 -8.26
N ILE A 50 9.61 -7.13 -6.97
CA ILE A 50 10.66 -6.27 -6.40
C ILE A 50 12.04 -6.66 -6.95
N GLU A 51 12.27 -7.95 -7.18
CA GLU A 51 13.55 -8.47 -7.68
C GLU A 51 13.57 -8.48 -9.22
N ASN A 52 12.49 -8.95 -9.84
CA ASN A 52 12.36 -9.03 -11.28
C ASN A 52 10.88 -8.99 -11.69
N SER A 53 10.45 -7.86 -12.23
CA SER A 53 9.07 -7.60 -12.63
C SER A 53 8.61 -8.56 -13.75
N ALA A 54 9.49 -8.84 -14.72
CA ALA A 54 9.19 -9.70 -15.86
C ALA A 54 8.94 -11.16 -15.45
N VAL A 55 9.78 -11.69 -14.55
CA VAL A 55 9.64 -13.06 -14.02
C VAL A 55 8.36 -13.17 -13.18
N ALA A 56 8.06 -12.17 -12.36
CA ALA A 56 6.85 -12.16 -11.56
C ALA A 56 5.59 -12.16 -12.44
N VAL A 57 5.55 -11.32 -13.47
CA VAL A 57 4.42 -11.26 -14.42
C VAL A 57 4.25 -12.60 -15.14
N LYS A 58 5.32 -13.19 -15.66
CA LYS A 58 5.27 -14.52 -16.31
C LYS A 58 4.72 -15.61 -15.37
N THR A 59 5.02 -15.51 -14.07
CA THR A 59 4.59 -16.49 -13.06
C THR A 59 3.09 -16.35 -12.75
N PHE A 60 2.64 -15.12 -12.51
CA PHE A 60 1.32 -14.84 -11.93
C PHE A 60 0.26 -14.38 -12.94
N PHE A 61 0.64 -13.97 -14.15
CA PHE A 61 -0.30 -13.49 -15.17
C PHE A 61 -0.67 -14.61 -16.14
N GLN A 62 -1.85 -14.52 -16.72
CA GLN A 62 -2.19 -15.29 -17.92
C GLN A 62 -1.46 -14.69 -19.13
N ALA A 63 -1.19 -15.51 -20.15
CA ALA A 63 -0.43 -15.11 -21.34
C ALA A 63 -0.94 -13.82 -22.01
N ARG A 64 -2.27 -13.63 -22.09
CA ARG A 64 -2.86 -12.40 -22.63
C ARG A 64 -2.55 -11.17 -21.79
N ALA A 65 -2.61 -11.28 -20.47
CA ALA A 65 -2.29 -10.20 -19.55
C ALA A 65 -0.77 -9.92 -19.55
N GLU A 66 0.07 -10.95 -19.60
CA GLU A 66 1.52 -10.82 -19.73
C GLU A 66 1.91 -9.99 -20.96
N MET A 67 1.38 -10.32 -22.14
CA MET A 67 1.67 -9.56 -23.38
C MET A 67 1.25 -8.09 -23.27
N ARG A 68 0.15 -7.81 -22.56
CA ARG A 68 -0.29 -6.42 -22.32
C ARG A 68 0.61 -5.70 -21.32
N TRP A 69 1.06 -6.40 -20.29
CA TRP A 69 2.01 -5.86 -19.32
C TRP A 69 3.32 -5.48 -20.01
N GLN A 70 3.87 -6.34 -20.87
CA GLN A 70 5.12 -6.06 -21.58
C GLN A 70 5.10 -4.75 -22.38
N ARG A 71 3.95 -4.38 -22.96
CA ARG A 71 3.78 -3.11 -23.69
C ARG A 71 3.76 -1.89 -22.76
N ILE A 72 3.26 -2.04 -21.54
CA ILE A 72 3.26 -0.97 -20.54
C ILE A 72 4.64 -0.91 -19.88
N ALA A 73 5.22 -2.05 -19.56
CA ALA A 73 6.54 -2.16 -18.94
C ALA A 73 7.66 -1.56 -19.80
N SER A 74 7.55 -1.60 -21.14
CA SER A 74 8.53 -0.96 -22.03
C SER A 74 8.62 0.57 -21.88
N GLU A 75 7.62 1.19 -21.25
CA GLU A 75 7.58 2.62 -20.96
C GLU A 75 8.33 2.99 -19.66
N TYR A 76 8.90 2.00 -18.95
CA TYR A 76 9.57 2.17 -17.67
C TYR A 76 10.90 1.39 -17.65
N SER A 77 11.87 1.86 -16.85
CA SER A 77 13.03 1.04 -16.52
C SER A 77 12.67 -0.06 -15.52
N GLU A 78 13.44 -1.14 -15.46
CA GLU A 78 13.21 -2.22 -14.49
C GLU A 78 13.34 -1.68 -13.05
N GLU A 79 14.27 -0.77 -12.79
CA GLU A 79 14.42 -0.13 -11.47
C GLU A 79 13.19 0.69 -11.08
N GLN A 80 12.51 1.34 -12.05
CA GLN A 80 11.24 1.99 -11.80
C GLN A 80 10.21 0.94 -11.40
N LEU A 81 10.01 -0.11 -12.20
CA LEU A 81 9.01 -1.15 -11.89
C LEU A 81 9.28 -1.82 -10.52
N ASN A 82 10.53 -2.11 -10.20
CA ASN A 82 10.92 -2.67 -8.91
C ASN A 82 10.61 -1.71 -7.76
N ASP A 83 10.91 -0.41 -7.89
CA ASP A 83 10.55 0.62 -6.89
C ASP A 83 9.03 0.78 -6.74
N PHE A 84 8.25 0.64 -7.83
CA PHE A 84 6.80 0.59 -7.78
C PHE A 84 6.36 -0.54 -6.84
N PHE A 85 6.73 -1.79 -7.13
CA PHE A 85 6.33 -2.94 -6.33
C PHE A 85 6.83 -2.87 -4.88
N GLN A 86 8.03 -2.32 -4.68
CA GLN A 86 8.62 -2.16 -3.35
C GLN A 86 7.76 -1.26 -2.44
N GLY A 87 7.26 -0.14 -2.95
CA GLY A 87 6.43 0.81 -2.20
C GLY A 87 4.93 0.50 -2.19
N THR A 88 4.48 -0.57 -2.85
CA THR A 88 3.04 -0.87 -2.96
C THR A 88 2.44 -1.41 -1.67
N VAL A 89 1.29 -0.85 -1.30
CA VAL A 89 0.39 -1.37 -0.28
C VAL A 89 -0.69 -2.21 -0.97
N TYR A 90 -0.94 -3.40 -0.43
CA TYR A 90 -2.05 -4.25 -0.87
C TYR A 90 -3.39 -3.64 -0.45
N LEU A 91 -4.27 -3.46 -1.43
CA LEU A 91 -5.67 -3.08 -1.27
C LEU A 91 -6.52 -4.24 -1.76
N GLY A 92 -7.20 -4.92 -0.87
CA GLY A 92 -8.07 -6.03 -1.21
C GLY A 92 -8.98 -6.41 -0.05
N THR A 93 -10.19 -6.84 -0.38
CA THR A 93 -11.12 -7.44 0.57
C THR A 93 -11.22 -8.94 0.29
N ALA A 94 -11.67 -9.69 1.28
CA ALA A 94 -11.63 -11.15 1.27
C ALA A 94 -12.47 -11.81 0.17
N ASP A 95 -13.42 -11.09 -0.43
CA ASP A 95 -14.53 -11.67 -1.21
C ASP A 95 -14.51 -11.37 -2.71
N VAL A 96 -13.42 -10.82 -3.29
CA VAL A 96 -13.44 -10.29 -4.66
C VAL A 96 -12.41 -10.93 -5.60
N SER A 97 -12.84 -11.12 -6.86
CA SER A 97 -11.98 -11.38 -8.02
C SER A 97 -11.01 -10.23 -8.31
N TYR A 98 -11.09 -9.12 -7.57
CA TYR A 98 -10.26 -7.95 -7.77
C TYR A 98 -9.33 -7.72 -6.58
N ALA A 99 -8.08 -7.42 -6.89
CA ALA A 99 -7.07 -6.99 -5.91
C ALA A 99 -6.33 -5.78 -6.45
N ALA A 100 -5.74 -4.96 -5.60
CA ALA A 100 -4.93 -3.85 -6.03
C ALA A 100 -3.62 -3.72 -5.25
N LEU A 101 -2.61 -3.22 -5.95
CA LEU A 101 -1.33 -2.79 -5.39
C LEU A 101 -1.21 -1.29 -5.62
N TYR A 102 -1.29 -0.49 -4.55
CA TYR A 102 -1.22 0.96 -4.61
C TYR A 102 0.12 1.45 -4.07
N ASN A 103 0.88 2.18 -4.89
CA ASN A 103 2.08 2.88 -4.44
C ASN A 103 1.72 4.34 -4.11
N PRO A 104 1.62 4.75 -2.83
CA PRO A 104 1.27 6.11 -2.46
C PRO A 104 2.37 7.13 -2.78
N TRP A 105 3.60 6.67 -3.01
CA TRP A 105 4.77 7.50 -3.31
C TRP A 105 4.82 7.91 -4.78
N TRP A 106 4.29 7.06 -5.65
CA TRP A 106 4.07 7.36 -7.06
C TRP A 106 2.66 7.88 -7.33
N ASP A 107 1.77 7.73 -6.34
CA ASP A 107 0.33 7.81 -6.49
C ASP A 107 -0.11 7.10 -7.78
N ALA A 108 0.19 5.79 -7.83
CA ALA A 108 -0.11 4.90 -8.95
C ALA A 108 -0.67 3.58 -8.42
N ILE A 109 -1.61 2.98 -9.14
CA ILE A 109 -2.31 1.76 -8.72
C ILE A 109 -2.31 0.73 -9.84
N LEU A 110 -1.94 -0.50 -9.47
CA LEU A 110 -2.10 -1.70 -10.29
C LEU A 110 -3.31 -2.47 -9.78
N LEU A 111 -4.42 -2.38 -10.50
CA LEU A 111 -5.65 -3.12 -10.25
C LEU A 111 -5.61 -4.43 -11.04
N LEU A 112 -5.87 -5.54 -10.36
CA LEU A 112 -5.73 -6.91 -10.84
C LEU A 112 -7.11 -7.58 -10.85
N ASN A 113 -7.49 -8.19 -11.96
CA ASN A 113 -8.59 -9.14 -12.05
C ASN A 113 -8.02 -10.55 -12.02
N LEU A 114 -8.36 -11.31 -10.98
CA LEU A 114 -7.86 -12.64 -10.67
C LEU A 114 -8.91 -13.68 -11.02
N VAL A 115 -8.49 -14.75 -11.70
CA VAL A 115 -9.33 -15.90 -12.04
C VAL A 115 -8.61 -17.23 -11.72
N GLY A 116 -9.40 -18.27 -11.43
CA GLY A 116 -8.93 -19.65 -11.27
C GLY A 116 -9.36 -20.34 -9.97
N LEU A 117 -9.53 -21.67 -10.03
CA LEU A 117 -9.64 -22.60 -8.90
C LEU A 117 -8.66 -23.79 -9.13
N PRO A 118 -8.09 -24.45 -8.10
CA PRO A 118 -8.10 -24.09 -6.69
C PRO A 118 -6.73 -23.68 -6.10
N ASP A 119 -5.58 -23.84 -6.76
CA ASP A 119 -4.30 -23.75 -6.02
C ASP A 119 -3.65 -22.37 -5.99
N VAL A 120 -3.56 -21.65 -7.13
CA VAL A 120 -3.00 -20.29 -7.20
C VAL A 120 -3.79 -19.45 -8.23
N PRO A 121 -4.56 -18.44 -7.80
CA PRO A 121 -5.19 -17.48 -8.70
C PRO A 121 -4.19 -16.84 -9.68
N LYS A 122 -4.62 -16.59 -10.93
CA LYS A 122 -3.80 -15.87 -11.92
C LYS A 122 -4.48 -14.58 -12.34
N VAL A 123 -3.68 -13.59 -12.71
CA VAL A 123 -4.15 -12.32 -13.26
C VAL A 123 -4.63 -12.53 -14.69
N GLU A 124 -5.94 -12.46 -14.92
CA GLU A 124 -6.58 -12.51 -16.25
C GLU A 124 -6.46 -11.17 -16.97
N ASN A 125 -6.61 -10.08 -16.21
CA ASN A 125 -6.64 -8.73 -16.71
C ASN A 125 -6.12 -7.77 -15.65
N PHE A 126 -5.60 -6.62 -16.05
CA PHE A 126 -5.16 -5.58 -15.12
C PHE A 126 -5.40 -4.17 -15.70
N CYS A 127 -5.38 -3.18 -14.81
CA CYS A 127 -5.31 -1.76 -15.13
C CYS A 127 -4.15 -1.15 -14.33
N PHE A 128 -3.24 -0.45 -15.00
CA PHE A 128 -2.20 0.33 -14.35
C PHE A 128 -2.44 1.81 -14.65
N VAL A 129 -2.83 2.57 -13.64
CA VAL A 129 -3.30 3.96 -13.77
C VAL A 129 -2.78 4.83 -12.63
N SER A 130 -2.81 6.16 -12.80
CA SER A 130 -2.53 7.05 -11.67
C SER A 130 -3.62 6.93 -10.61
N GLY A 131 -3.25 7.13 -9.34
CA GLY A 131 -4.20 7.16 -8.23
C GLY A 131 -5.22 8.28 -8.39
N GLY A 132 -4.82 9.42 -8.96
CA GLY A 132 -5.72 10.51 -9.30
C GLY A 132 -6.84 10.08 -10.28
N LYS A 133 -6.47 9.41 -11.38
CA LYS A 133 -7.45 8.85 -12.32
C LYS A 133 -8.32 7.79 -11.67
N PHE A 134 -7.71 6.90 -10.88
CA PHE A 134 -8.44 5.86 -10.13
C PHE A 134 -9.52 6.48 -9.24
N ARG A 135 -9.19 7.52 -8.47
CA ARG A 135 -10.14 8.21 -7.59
C ARG A 135 -11.16 9.08 -8.32
N GLY A 136 -10.94 9.40 -9.60
CA GLY A 136 -11.72 10.40 -10.34
C GLY A 136 -11.43 11.85 -9.94
N ASP A 137 -10.27 12.11 -9.36
CA ASP A 137 -9.82 13.46 -8.98
C ASP A 137 -9.61 14.31 -10.26
N ALA A 138 -9.99 15.59 -10.24
CA ALA A 138 -9.66 16.52 -11.33
C ALA A 138 -8.13 16.61 -11.47
N GLN A 139 -7.59 16.11 -12.59
CA GLN A 139 -6.15 16.09 -12.81
C GLN A 139 -5.71 17.32 -13.59
N GLY A 140 -4.81 18.11 -13.00
CA GLY A 140 -4.05 19.12 -13.73
C GLY A 140 -3.08 18.49 -14.74
N PRO A 141 -2.37 19.32 -15.52
CA PRO A 141 -1.27 18.85 -16.36
C PRO A 141 -0.18 18.19 -15.49
N PRO A 142 0.52 17.17 -15.99
CA PRO A 142 1.61 16.53 -15.26
C PRO A 142 2.65 17.59 -14.83
N SER A 143 2.86 17.79 -13.53
CA SER A 143 3.86 18.75 -13.05
C SER A 143 5.09 18.05 -12.47
N VAL A 144 6.28 18.53 -12.85
CA VAL A 144 7.58 18.03 -12.35
C VAL A 144 7.74 18.27 -10.84
N LEU A 145 6.93 19.17 -10.25
CA LEU A 145 6.94 19.54 -8.84
C LEU A 145 6.13 18.59 -7.95
N GLU A 146 5.25 17.75 -8.51
CA GLU A 146 4.47 16.74 -7.77
C GLU A 146 5.33 15.62 -7.13
N GLY A 147 6.62 15.54 -7.47
CA GLY A 147 7.57 14.61 -6.83
C GLY A 147 8.50 15.24 -5.79
N THR A 148 8.26 16.51 -5.41
CA THR A 148 9.03 17.20 -4.36
C THR A 148 8.17 17.36 -3.10
N VAL A 149 8.83 17.34 -1.94
CA VAL A 149 8.21 17.47 -0.60
C VAL A 149 7.06 18.49 -0.65
N PRO A 150 5.85 18.13 -0.16
CA PRO A 150 4.73 19.04 -0.10
C PRO A 150 5.10 20.40 0.47
N GLN A 151 4.65 21.45 -0.22
CA GLN A 151 4.96 22.83 0.18
C GLN A 151 3.92 23.41 1.14
N ALA A 152 2.70 22.85 1.17
CA ALA A 152 1.57 23.39 1.93
C ALA A 152 1.29 22.65 3.25
N ASN A 153 1.53 21.35 3.31
CA ASN A 153 1.29 20.51 4.49
C ASN A 153 2.54 19.66 4.81
N PRO A 154 2.66 19.09 6.02
CA PRO A 154 3.65 18.06 6.29
C PRO A 154 3.49 16.86 5.36
N TYR A 155 4.62 16.26 4.95
CA TYR A 155 4.63 15.14 3.99
C TYR A 155 3.71 13.97 4.39
N ALA A 156 3.67 13.63 5.69
CA ALA A 156 2.84 12.54 6.19
C ALA A 156 1.34 12.79 5.99
N VAL A 157 0.88 14.04 6.10
CA VAL A 157 -0.53 14.42 5.92
C VAL A 157 -0.98 14.18 4.49
N ASP A 158 -0.14 14.52 3.52
CA ASP A 158 -0.43 14.31 2.11
C ASP A 158 -0.50 12.82 1.77
N LEU A 159 0.41 12.01 2.33
CA LEU A 159 0.31 10.55 2.22
C LEU A 159 -0.99 10.01 2.83
N TRP A 160 -1.40 10.49 4.01
CA TRP A 160 -2.65 10.04 4.62
C TRP A 160 -3.85 10.42 3.76
N SER A 161 -3.85 11.62 3.18
CA SER A 161 -4.91 12.08 2.27
C SER A 161 -5.01 11.20 1.02
N LEU A 162 -3.87 10.90 0.39
CA LEU A 162 -3.81 10.04 -0.80
C LEU A 162 -4.23 8.61 -0.48
N ALA A 163 -3.68 8.02 0.58
CA ALA A 163 -3.99 6.66 1.01
C ALA A 163 -5.46 6.53 1.44
N SER A 164 -5.98 7.41 2.30
CA SER A 164 -7.37 7.37 2.77
C SER A 164 -8.35 7.42 1.60
N ARG A 165 -8.19 8.39 0.69
CA ARG A 165 -9.10 8.52 -0.46
C ARG A 165 -9.02 7.32 -1.39
N THR A 166 -7.83 6.77 -1.62
CA THR A 166 -7.64 5.60 -2.49
C THR A 166 -8.24 4.34 -1.88
N VAL A 167 -8.01 4.10 -0.58
CA VAL A 167 -8.60 2.97 0.16
C VAL A 167 -10.12 3.07 0.16
N LYS A 168 -10.69 4.26 0.47
CA LYS A 168 -12.15 4.48 0.44
C LYS A 168 -12.73 4.22 -0.94
N HIS A 169 -12.15 4.81 -1.98
CA HIS A 169 -12.61 4.59 -3.35
C HIS A 169 -12.57 3.11 -3.73
N TYR A 170 -11.49 2.42 -3.38
CA TYR A 170 -11.39 0.97 -3.62
C TYR A 170 -12.49 0.21 -2.87
N GLN A 171 -12.69 0.47 -1.58
CA GLN A 171 -13.70 -0.19 -0.76
C GLN A 171 -15.14 0.14 -1.18
N GLU A 172 -15.40 1.31 -1.76
CA GLU A 172 -16.73 1.70 -2.25
C GLU A 172 -17.06 1.10 -3.63
N ARG A 173 -16.04 0.85 -4.45
CA ARG A 173 -16.21 0.50 -5.88
C ARG A 173 -15.82 -0.94 -6.22
N PHE A 174 -15.11 -1.64 -5.33
CA PHE A 174 -14.59 -2.98 -5.55
C PHE A 174 -15.03 -3.96 -4.43
N THR A 175 -16.34 -4.16 -4.32
CA THR A 175 -17.08 -5.00 -3.37
C THR A 175 -17.74 -6.25 -4.00
N GLY A 176 -17.57 -6.50 -5.30
CA GLY A 176 -18.24 -7.61 -6.00
C GLY A 176 -17.89 -7.74 -7.49
N ASN A 177 -18.91 -7.94 -8.34
CA ASN A 177 -18.74 -8.22 -9.78
C ASN A 177 -18.60 -6.92 -10.62
N GLU A 178 -17.66 -6.05 -10.25
CA GLU A 178 -17.52 -4.68 -10.82
C GLU A 178 -16.72 -4.61 -12.12
N ARG A 179 -17.01 -5.52 -13.06
CA ARG A 179 -16.39 -5.52 -14.40
C ARG A 179 -16.53 -4.18 -15.12
N ALA A 180 -17.60 -3.42 -14.86
CA ALA A 180 -17.84 -2.11 -15.46
C ALA A 180 -16.83 -1.03 -15.01
N GLU A 181 -16.53 -0.95 -13.70
CA GLU A 181 -15.56 0.01 -13.17
C GLU A 181 -14.15 -0.33 -13.66
N PHE A 182 -13.81 -1.63 -13.64
CA PHE A 182 -12.56 -2.12 -14.18
C PHE A 182 -12.38 -1.80 -15.68
N VAL A 183 -13.46 -1.90 -16.48
CA VAL A 183 -13.45 -1.54 -17.90
C VAL A 183 -13.27 -0.03 -18.10
N ARG A 184 -13.91 0.81 -17.26
CA ARG A 184 -13.78 2.27 -17.31
C ARG A 184 -12.33 2.73 -17.08
N LEU A 185 -11.60 2.02 -16.23
CA LEU A 185 -10.21 2.32 -15.85
C LEU A 185 -9.17 1.83 -16.86
N GLN A 186 -9.58 1.21 -17.98
CA GLN A 186 -8.62 0.72 -18.97
C GLN A 186 -7.70 1.86 -19.47
N PRO A 187 -6.38 1.62 -19.53
CA PRO A 187 -5.40 2.65 -19.87
C PRO A 187 -5.52 3.03 -21.36
N ASN A 188 -6.33 4.04 -21.64
CA ASN A 188 -6.50 4.65 -22.96
C ASN A 188 -6.06 6.13 -22.99
N ASP A 189 -5.47 6.63 -21.90
CA ASP A 189 -5.13 8.05 -21.74
C ASP A 189 -3.60 8.20 -21.60
N PRO A 190 -2.90 8.66 -22.64
CA PRO A 190 -1.45 8.91 -22.60
C PRO A 190 -1.03 9.87 -21.47
N ALA A 191 -1.88 10.84 -21.10
CA ALA A 191 -1.57 11.79 -20.04
C ALA A 191 -1.53 11.11 -18.66
N ASP A 192 -2.26 10.01 -18.48
CA ASP A 192 -2.22 9.23 -17.24
C ASP A 192 -0.91 8.47 -17.10
N THR A 193 -0.46 7.82 -18.18
CA THR A 193 0.84 7.14 -18.25
C THR A 193 1.98 8.11 -17.98
N GLU A 194 1.95 9.29 -18.61
CA GLU A 194 2.96 10.34 -18.42
C GLU A 194 3.06 10.80 -16.95
N ARG A 195 1.94 10.94 -16.24
CA ARG A 195 1.95 11.28 -14.79
C ARG A 195 2.70 10.24 -13.97
N ILE A 196 2.44 8.95 -14.22
CA ILE A 196 3.13 7.86 -13.52
C ILE A 196 4.63 7.88 -13.86
N GLN A 197 4.99 8.09 -15.12
CA GLN A 197 6.38 8.18 -15.57
C GLN A 197 7.12 9.36 -14.91
N VAL A 198 6.52 10.54 -14.87
CA VAL A 198 7.12 11.72 -14.23
C VAL A 198 7.36 11.46 -12.73
N ARG A 199 6.36 10.95 -12.01
CA ARG A 199 6.47 10.68 -10.56
C ARG A 199 7.53 9.63 -10.25
N SER A 200 7.55 8.53 -11.00
CA SER A 200 8.57 7.48 -10.86
C SER A 200 9.97 7.98 -11.21
N ALA A 201 10.13 8.77 -12.26
CA ALA A 201 11.42 9.34 -12.66
C ALA A 201 11.97 10.31 -11.61
N VAL A 202 11.12 11.17 -11.04
CA VAL A 202 11.52 12.06 -9.93
C VAL A 202 11.96 11.22 -8.72
N ARG A 203 11.23 10.15 -8.41
CA ARG A 203 11.54 9.27 -7.30
C ARG A 203 12.91 8.58 -7.46
N LEU A 204 13.17 8.03 -8.65
CA LEU A 204 14.45 7.41 -8.97
C LEU A 204 15.60 8.42 -8.93
N ARG A 205 15.39 9.65 -9.40
CA ARG A 205 16.39 10.74 -9.31
C ARG A 205 16.76 11.07 -7.86
N LEU A 206 15.78 11.08 -6.95
CA LEU A 206 16.03 11.28 -5.51
C LEU A 206 16.80 10.11 -4.90
N LEU A 207 16.47 8.87 -5.30
CA LEU A 207 17.18 7.67 -4.87
C LEU A 207 18.65 7.69 -5.35
N LEU A 208 18.90 8.06 -6.62
CA LEU A 208 20.25 8.21 -7.16
C LEU A 208 21.06 9.26 -6.37
N LYS A 209 20.47 10.42 -6.06
CA LYS A 209 21.11 11.44 -5.20
C LYS A 209 21.48 10.89 -3.83
N PHE A 210 20.61 10.06 -3.24
CA PHE A 210 20.90 9.38 -1.98
C PHE A 210 22.05 8.37 -2.09
N ILE A 211 22.05 7.53 -3.13
CA ILE A 211 23.11 6.53 -3.42
C ILE A 211 24.47 7.20 -3.70
N GLN A 212 24.47 8.43 -4.20
CA GLN A 212 25.71 9.20 -4.40
C GLN A 212 26.17 9.91 -3.10
N ASN A 213 25.30 10.08 -2.10
CA ASN A 213 25.60 10.78 -0.86
C ASN A 213 25.97 9.83 0.30
N LYS A 214 27.27 9.49 0.40
CA LYS A 214 27.81 8.59 1.44
C LYS A 214 27.52 9.05 2.87
N THR A 215 27.42 10.35 3.13
CA THR A 215 27.13 10.86 4.47
C THR A 215 25.67 10.60 4.85
N MET A 216 24.73 10.87 3.94
CA MET A 216 23.32 10.60 4.18
C MET A 216 23.03 9.08 4.26
N GLN A 217 23.76 8.25 3.52
CA GLN A 217 23.67 6.79 3.68
C GLN A 217 24.13 6.31 5.05
N ARG A 218 25.24 6.84 5.56
CA ARG A 218 25.71 6.50 6.91
C ARG A 218 24.68 6.89 7.95
N GLU A 219 24.05 8.05 7.77
CA GLU A 219 22.98 8.51 8.65
C GLU A 219 21.74 7.62 8.57
N ALA A 220 21.26 7.29 7.36
CA ALA A 220 20.13 6.39 7.19
C ALA A 220 20.39 5.01 7.82
N ARG A 221 21.60 4.45 7.66
CA ARG A 221 22.00 3.19 8.32
C ARG A 221 22.03 3.33 9.84
N ARG A 222 22.46 4.48 10.36
CA ARG A 222 22.45 4.74 11.80
C ARG A 222 21.02 4.81 12.34
N ILE A 223 20.13 5.50 11.64
CA ILE A 223 18.70 5.54 11.97
C ILE A 223 18.10 4.13 11.95
N ALA A 224 18.35 3.36 10.87
CA ALA A 224 17.88 1.98 10.77
C ALA A 224 18.32 1.13 11.97
N LYS A 225 19.58 1.25 12.42
CA LYS A 225 20.05 0.56 13.63
C LYS A 225 19.25 0.91 14.89
N TYR A 226 18.82 2.16 15.06
CA TYR A 226 17.96 2.54 16.18
C TYR A 226 16.55 1.94 16.04
N LEU A 227 15.98 1.97 14.83
CA LEU A 227 14.66 1.38 14.56
C LEU A 227 14.67 -0.13 14.82
N THR A 228 15.66 -0.84 14.26
CA THR A 228 15.83 -2.28 14.46
C THR A 228 16.03 -2.63 15.94
N ALA A 229 16.92 -1.93 16.64
CA ALA A 229 17.19 -2.23 18.05
C ALA A 229 15.98 -1.93 18.97
N GLY A 230 15.17 -0.92 18.63
CA GLY A 230 13.98 -0.50 19.39
C GLY A 230 14.25 -0.17 20.87
N ASN A 231 15.50 0.11 21.22
CA ASN A 231 15.85 0.47 22.59
C ASN A 231 15.36 1.88 22.88
N GLU A 232 14.25 1.98 23.61
CA GLU A 232 13.54 3.22 23.88
C GLU A 232 14.47 4.31 24.44
N ALA A 233 15.30 3.99 25.44
CA ALA A 233 16.21 4.96 26.04
C ALA A 233 17.24 5.52 25.04
N LYS A 234 17.81 4.68 24.18
CA LYS A 234 18.72 5.12 23.11
C LYS A 234 17.99 5.92 22.04
N MET A 235 16.76 5.53 21.68
CA MET A 235 15.94 6.24 20.71
C MET A 235 15.52 7.62 21.22
N ARG A 236 15.07 7.76 22.48
CA ARG A 236 14.75 9.06 23.10
C ARG A 236 15.95 10.00 23.16
N LYS A 237 17.16 9.45 23.34
CA LYS A 237 18.40 10.23 23.25
C LYS A 237 18.72 10.67 21.82
N TYR A 238 18.22 9.97 20.81
CA TYR A 238 18.52 10.25 19.40
C TYR A 238 17.47 11.15 18.73
N PHE A 239 16.19 10.90 19.02
CA PHE A 239 15.01 11.60 18.52
C PHE A 239 14.40 12.42 19.65
N LYS A 240 14.78 13.71 19.72
CA LYS A 240 14.47 14.59 20.85
C LYS A 240 13.43 15.67 20.54
N GLY A 241 13.04 15.83 19.27
CA GLY A 241 12.22 16.95 18.83
C GLY A 241 10.72 16.64 18.83
N GLY A 242 9.91 17.67 19.14
CA GLY A 242 8.44 17.62 19.08
C GLY A 242 7.81 16.59 20.02
N GLY A 243 6.62 16.09 19.67
CA GLY A 243 5.95 14.95 20.31
C GLY A 243 6.65 13.60 20.09
N GLY A 244 7.91 13.59 19.63
CA GLY A 244 8.67 12.38 19.31
C GLY A 244 8.85 11.43 20.50
N ALA A 245 8.71 11.92 21.73
CA ALA A 245 8.70 11.10 22.94
C ALA A 245 7.60 10.03 22.92
N ASP A 246 6.41 10.35 22.41
CA ASP A 246 5.28 9.42 22.38
C ASP A 246 5.40 8.44 21.20
N PHE A 247 5.87 8.92 20.05
CA PHE A 247 6.18 8.06 18.91
C PHE A 247 7.30 7.07 19.20
N VAL A 248 8.36 7.49 19.89
CA VAL A 248 9.45 6.59 20.30
C VAL A 248 8.95 5.54 21.29
N GLY A 249 8.17 5.94 22.30
CA GLY A 249 7.64 5.02 23.31
C GLY A 249 6.67 3.98 22.72
N THR A 250 5.83 4.39 21.76
CA THR A 250 4.92 3.47 21.06
C THR A 250 5.66 2.57 20.07
N PHE A 251 6.63 3.10 19.32
CA PHE A 251 7.41 2.30 18.38
C PHE A 251 8.28 1.26 19.07
N ALA A 252 8.88 1.57 20.22
CA ALA A 252 9.71 0.62 20.97
C ALA A 252 8.94 -0.65 21.39
N LYS A 253 7.60 -0.59 21.46
CA LYS A 253 6.71 -1.72 21.76
C LYS A 253 6.37 -2.58 20.55
N VAL A 254 6.72 -2.14 19.33
CA VAL A 254 6.54 -2.95 18.12
C VAL A 254 7.40 -4.22 18.25
N PRO A 255 6.86 -5.41 17.90
CA PRO A 255 7.62 -6.67 17.92
C PRO A 255 8.95 -6.56 17.18
N GLY A 256 9.98 -7.26 17.68
CA GLY A 256 11.34 -7.20 17.13
C GLY A 256 11.38 -7.63 15.66
N GLU A 257 10.62 -8.66 15.32
CA GLU A 257 10.50 -9.23 13.98
C GLU A 257 9.98 -8.19 12.97
N LEU A 258 9.07 -7.31 13.39
CA LEU A 258 8.60 -6.21 12.55
C LEU A 258 9.61 -5.05 12.51
N ARG A 259 10.36 -4.81 13.59
CA ARG A 259 11.38 -3.75 13.63
C ARG A 259 12.60 -4.04 12.76
N GLU A 260 12.95 -5.31 12.58
CA GLU A 260 14.10 -5.74 11.78
C GLU A 260 13.92 -5.46 10.28
N ASN A 261 12.68 -5.39 9.80
CA ASN A 261 12.38 -5.26 8.37
C ASN A 261 12.21 -3.82 7.89
N PHE A 262 12.54 -2.81 8.72
CA PHE A 262 12.54 -1.42 8.28
C PHE A 262 13.79 -1.11 7.46
N ILE A 263 13.58 -0.74 6.20
CA ILE A 263 14.65 -0.34 5.27
C ILE A 263 14.48 1.10 4.81
N PRO A 264 15.57 1.83 4.52
CA PRO A 264 15.48 3.15 3.94
C PRO A 264 14.77 3.08 2.59
N TYR A 265 13.84 3.99 2.36
CA TYR A 265 13.09 4.09 1.12
C TYR A 265 13.22 5.48 0.53
N CYS A 266 12.58 6.49 1.12
CA CYS A 266 12.64 7.85 0.58
C CYS A 266 13.71 8.70 1.25
N TYR A 267 14.27 9.59 0.43
CA TYR A 267 15.21 10.62 0.82
C TYR A 267 14.78 11.93 0.17
N PHE A 268 14.41 12.91 0.99
CA PHE A 268 14.01 14.23 0.51
C PHE A 268 14.86 15.33 1.16
N PRO A 269 15.82 15.91 0.43
CA PRO A 269 16.56 17.07 0.92
C PRO A 269 15.68 18.32 0.82
N GLY A 270 15.45 18.99 1.95
CA GLY A 270 14.71 20.24 2.06
C GLY A 270 15.59 21.40 2.54
N LYS A 271 14.97 22.59 2.67
CA LYS A 271 15.65 23.81 3.15
C LYS A 271 16.06 23.67 4.62
N GLU A 272 15.13 23.20 5.46
CA GLU A 272 15.30 23.08 6.93
C GLU A 272 15.99 21.79 7.37
N GLY A 273 16.03 20.79 6.50
CA GLY A 273 16.54 19.47 6.84
C GLY A 273 16.26 18.45 5.76
N THR A 274 16.67 17.21 6.03
CA THR A 274 16.41 16.05 5.20
C THR A 274 15.31 15.23 5.85
N LEU A 275 14.29 14.85 5.08
CA LEU A 275 13.34 13.83 5.49
C LEU A 275 13.82 12.46 5.00
N PHE A 276 14.01 11.54 5.93
CA PHE A 276 14.18 10.12 5.64
C PHE A 276 12.86 9.39 5.85
N VAL A 277 12.56 8.46 4.97
CA VAL A 277 11.43 7.55 5.12
C VAL A 277 11.98 6.14 5.15
N PHE A 278 11.54 5.37 6.13
CA PHE A 278 11.76 3.94 6.24
C PHE A 278 10.41 3.26 6.17
N PHE A 279 10.31 2.13 5.50
CA PHE A 279 9.10 1.33 5.48
C PHE A 279 9.46 -0.10 5.84
N ASN A 280 8.49 -0.84 6.37
CA ASN A 280 8.65 -2.24 6.62
C ASN A 280 8.51 -3.01 5.30
N ALA A 281 9.56 -3.74 4.89
CA ALA A 281 9.60 -4.44 3.60
C ALA A 281 8.49 -5.50 3.46
N ASP A 282 8.13 -6.16 4.57
CA ASP A 282 7.03 -7.14 4.60
C ASP A 282 5.66 -6.48 4.68
N MET A 283 5.56 -5.37 5.41
CA MET A 283 4.32 -4.61 5.64
C MET A 283 4.48 -3.15 5.18
N PRO A 284 4.51 -2.87 3.87
CA PRO A 284 4.81 -1.54 3.34
C PRO A 284 3.79 -0.44 3.68
N ARG A 285 2.65 -0.82 4.28
CA ARG A 285 1.72 0.13 4.91
C ARG A 285 2.29 0.82 6.15
N ILE A 286 3.26 0.19 6.82
CA ILE A 286 3.89 0.72 8.03
C ILE A 286 5.18 1.43 7.64
N PHE A 287 5.29 2.70 8.01
CA PHE A 287 6.46 3.52 7.70
C PHE A 287 6.83 4.44 8.86
N VAL A 288 8.10 4.83 8.88
CA VAL A 288 8.72 5.75 9.83
C VAL A 288 9.25 6.93 9.04
N THR A 289 8.92 8.14 9.47
CA THR A 289 9.53 9.38 9.00
C THR A 289 10.56 9.85 10.02
N VAL A 290 11.72 10.26 9.55
CA VAL A 290 12.73 10.92 10.38
C VAL A 290 13.14 12.23 9.74
N THR A 291 12.81 13.33 10.40
CA THR A 291 13.29 14.66 10.03
C THR A 291 14.67 14.87 10.64
N TYR A 292 15.68 14.99 9.77
CA TYR A 292 17.08 15.25 10.09
C TYR A 292 17.43 16.71 9.76
N PRO A 293 17.44 17.62 10.75
CA PRO A 293 17.61 19.04 10.50
C PRO A 293 19.05 19.43 10.11
N ARG A 294 19.20 20.60 9.46
CA ARG A 294 20.49 21.06 8.93
C ARG A 294 21.49 21.58 9.98
N LYS A 295 21.06 21.95 11.20
CA LYS A 295 21.85 22.20 12.44
C LYS A 295 20.93 22.82 13.51
N GLY A 296 21.25 22.64 14.80
CA GLY A 296 20.62 23.37 15.91
C GLY A 296 19.21 22.93 16.32
N PHE A 297 18.58 22.03 15.57
CA PHE A 297 17.27 21.46 15.91
C PHE A 297 17.39 19.97 16.23
N ASP A 298 16.43 19.49 17.00
CA ASP A 298 16.34 18.08 17.34
C ASP A 298 15.79 17.24 16.18
N ARG A 299 16.24 15.99 16.11
CA ARG A 299 15.68 15.01 15.18
C ARG A 299 14.29 14.61 15.65
N ILE A 300 13.36 14.54 14.71
CA ILE A 300 11.98 14.14 14.96
C ILE A 300 11.76 12.79 14.29
N MET A 301 11.21 11.84 15.05
CA MET A 301 10.76 10.56 14.54
C MET A 301 9.26 10.47 14.71
N GLU A 302 8.59 10.02 13.66
CA GLU A 302 7.17 9.68 13.67
C GLU A 302 6.99 8.36 12.91
N TRP A 303 5.92 7.64 13.19
CA TRP A 303 5.62 6.41 12.48
C TRP A 303 4.12 6.21 12.35
N TYR A 304 3.72 5.58 11.25
CA TYR A 304 2.33 5.52 10.84
C TYR A 304 2.00 4.19 10.16
N ASP A 305 0.74 3.82 10.23
CA ASP A 305 0.13 2.76 9.43
C ASP A 305 -0.86 3.39 8.44
N LEU A 306 -0.61 3.23 7.14
CA LEU A 306 -1.46 3.75 6.08
C LEU A 306 -2.88 3.17 6.10
N GLN A 307 -3.11 2.00 6.73
CA GLN A 307 -4.49 1.54 6.95
C GLN A 307 -5.28 2.41 7.92
N ALA A 308 -4.59 3.12 8.82
CA ALA A 308 -5.20 4.08 9.74
C ALA A 308 -5.17 5.53 9.21
N ALA A 309 -4.78 5.74 7.93
CA ALA A 309 -4.65 7.05 7.31
C ALA A 309 -5.87 7.95 7.51
N ASP A 310 -7.10 7.41 7.39
CA ASP A 310 -8.30 8.22 7.58
C ASP A 310 -8.44 8.76 9.01
N LYS A 311 -8.11 7.93 10.01
CA LYS A 311 -8.16 8.33 11.42
C LYS A 311 -7.13 9.42 11.70
N PHE A 312 -5.91 9.28 11.19
CA PHE A 312 -4.88 10.30 11.34
C PHE A 312 -5.31 11.62 10.70
N LEU A 313 -5.91 11.58 9.51
CA LEU A 313 -6.41 12.77 8.83
C LEU A 313 -7.55 13.46 9.59
N GLN A 314 -8.48 12.69 10.17
CA GLN A 314 -9.56 13.23 11.01
C GLN A 314 -9.03 13.94 12.26
N VAL A 315 -8.07 13.33 12.96
CA VAL A 315 -7.43 13.92 14.15
C VAL A 315 -6.70 15.21 13.77
N TRP A 316 -5.91 15.18 12.71
CA TRP A 316 -5.19 16.36 12.20
C TRP A 316 -6.12 17.52 11.84
N ASN A 317 -7.20 17.23 11.12
CA ASN A 317 -8.18 18.25 10.72
C ASN A 317 -8.98 18.81 11.90
N SER A 318 -9.19 18.00 12.95
CA SER A 318 -9.88 18.47 14.16
C SER A 318 -8.98 19.41 14.96
N ALA A 319 -7.70 19.05 15.16
CA ALA A 319 -6.73 19.92 15.82
C ALA A 319 -6.58 21.28 15.11
N LYS A 320 -6.51 21.29 13.77
CA LYS A 320 -6.46 22.55 12.99
C LYS A 320 -7.70 23.44 13.13
N LYS A 321 -8.86 22.88 13.50
CA LYS A 321 -10.09 23.66 13.71
C LYS A 321 -10.13 24.29 15.10
N GLU A 322 -9.49 23.68 16.09
CA GLU A 322 -9.39 24.22 17.46
C GLU A 322 -8.35 25.35 17.57
N GLU A 323 -7.39 25.40 16.64
CA GLU A 323 -6.41 26.50 16.54
C GLU A 323 -6.95 27.77 15.84
N LYS A 324 -8.18 27.75 15.33
CA LYS A 324 -8.83 28.88 14.63
C LYS A 324 -9.95 29.49 15.46
#